data_AF-A0A946VN79-F1
#
_entry.id   AF-A0A946VN79-F1
#
_cell.length_a   1.000
_cell.length_b   1.000
_cell.length_c   1.000
_cell.angle_alpha   90.00
_cell.angle_beta   90.00
_cell.angle_gamma   90.00
#
_symmetry.space_group_name_H-M   'P 1'
#
loop_
_entity.id
_entity.type
_entity.pdbx_description
1 polymer ?
#
loop_
_entity_poly.entity_id
_entity_poly.type
_entity_poly.pdbx_seq_one_letter_code
_entity_poly.pdbx_strand_id
1 'polypeptide(L)'
;MLPRTLTFQNLLTRLIMLLLVGVSFGANSALAQLSYSKGQHLEPAYEGWRENDDGTFSFMFGYFNENWDEELDIPVGENNLFSPGDPDRGQPTHFLPRRNRFTFEVVVPADWVDQELVWEITSPNGEVKRAYA
;
A
#
# COMPACT_ATOMS: atom_id res chain seq x y z
N MET A 1 -47.76 54.25 15.52
CA MET A 1 -47.97 52.95 14.87
C MET A 1 -46.76 52.64 13.98
N LEU A 2 -45.91 51.71 14.39
CA LEU A 2 -44.81 51.14 13.60
C LEU A 2 -44.89 49.61 13.74
N PRO A 3 -44.58 48.82 12.70
CA PRO A 3 -45.12 47.47 12.55
C PRO A 3 -44.32 46.43 13.36
N ARG A 4 -45.06 45.52 14.00
CA ARG A 4 -44.59 44.33 14.76
C ARG A 4 -43.90 43.25 13.88
N THR A 5 -43.50 43.56 12.65
CA THR A 5 -43.04 42.59 11.66
C THR A 5 -41.52 42.34 11.69
N LEU A 6 -40.71 43.31 12.16
CA LEU A 6 -39.24 43.21 12.17
C LEU A 6 -38.68 42.18 13.16
N THR A 7 -39.39 41.87 14.25
CA THR A 7 -38.91 40.93 15.28
C THR A 7 -39.07 39.46 14.87
N PHE A 8 -40.11 39.15 14.09
CA PHE A 8 -40.41 37.77 13.67
C PHE A 8 -39.44 37.30 12.57
N GLN A 9 -39.13 38.20 11.62
CA GLN A 9 -38.18 37.94 10.54
C GLN A 9 -36.77 37.66 11.08
N ASN A 10 -36.30 38.44 12.05
CA ASN A 10 -35.00 38.26 12.68
C ASN A 10 -34.88 36.95 13.49
N LEU A 11 -35.97 36.49 14.10
CA LEU A 11 -36.01 35.22 14.83
C LEU A 11 -35.97 34.02 13.88
N LEU A 12 -36.70 34.11 12.76
CA LEU A 12 -36.71 33.09 11.71
C LEU A 12 -35.34 32.98 11.02
N THR A 13 -34.67 34.10 10.72
CA THR A 13 -33.32 34.09 10.14
C THR A 13 -32.28 33.49 11.08
N ARG A 14 -32.38 33.74 12.40
CA ARG A 14 -31.49 33.13 13.40
C ARG A 14 -31.70 31.62 13.53
N LEU A 15 -32.94 31.16 13.47
CA LEU A 15 -33.27 29.73 13.48
C LEU A 15 -32.77 29.03 12.21
N ILE A 16 -32.91 29.65 11.04
CA ILE A 16 -32.39 29.12 9.77
C ILE A 16 -30.85 29.08 9.78
N MET A 17 -30.18 30.10 10.31
CA MET A 17 -28.72 30.12 10.46
C MET A 17 -28.23 29.05 11.45
N LEU A 18 -28.93 28.83 12.56
CA LEU A 18 -28.64 27.74 13.51
C LEU A 18 -28.86 26.35 12.89
N LEU A 19 -29.88 26.19 12.05
CA LEU A 19 -30.13 24.96 11.30
C LEU A 19 -29.03 24.71 10.25
N LEU A 20 -28.60 25.74 9.54
CA LEU A 20 -27.56 25.65 8.50
C LEU A 20 -26.17 25.33 9.08
N VAL A 21 -25.83 25.87 10.26
CA VAL A 21 -24.55 25.54 10.94
C VAL A 21 -24.57 24.13 11.52
N GLY A 22 -25.73 23.63 11.97
CA GLY A 22 -25.87 22.27 12.50
C GLY A 22 -25.69 21.15 11.46
N VAL A 23 -25.89 21.44 10.17
CA VAL A 23 -25.75 20.45 9.08
C VAL A 23 -24.30 20.28 8.62
N SER A 24 -23.39 21.21 8.94
CA SER A 24 -22.00 21.17 8.46
C SER A 24 -21.08 20.22 9.25
N PHE A 25 -21.54 19.62 10.36
CA PHE A 25 -20.85 18.53 11.04
C PHE A 25 -21.28 17.16 10.47
N GLY A 26 -21.30 17.06 9.13
CA GLY A 26 -21.44 15.78 8.44
C GLY A 26 -20.20 14.94 8.72
N ALA A 27 -20.41 13.69 9.15
CA ALA A 27 -19.35 12.76 9.54
C ALA A 27 -18.22 12.74 8.52
N ASN A 28 -17.03 13.20 8.93
CA ASN A 28 -15.80 12.76 8.30
C ASN A 28 -15.70 11.27 8.62
N SER A 29 -16.23 10.42 7.74
CA SER A 29 -15.80 9.03 7.70
C SER A 29 -14.35 9.06 7.28
N ALA A 30 -13.46 9.15 8.28
CA ALA A 30 -12.08 8.75 8.12
C ALA A 30 -12.16 7.29 7.69
N LEU A 31 -11.96 7.03 6.40
CA LEU A 31 -11.62 5.69 5.94
C LEU A 31 -10.25 5.41 6.55
N ALA A 32 -10.26 4.96 7.81
CA ALA A 32 -9.10 4.33 8.41
C ALA A 32 -8.65 3.26 7.41
N GLN A 33 -7.33 3.18 7.17
CA GLN A 33 -6.73 2.10 6.38
C GLN A 33 -7.45 0.80 6.76
N LEU A 34 -8.18 0.19 5.81
CA LEU A 34 -8.90 -1.03 6.10
C LEU A 34 -7.88 -2.03 6.64
N SER A 35 -8.11 -2.49 7.87
CA SER A 35 -7.28 -3.51 8.49
C SER A 35 -7.95 -4.84 8.27
N TYR A 36 -7.23 -5.77 7.67
CA TYR A 36 -7.74 -7.11 7.38
C TYR A 36 -7.03 -8.12 8.27
N SER A 37 -7.79 -8.97 8.95
CA SER A 37 -7.17 -10.03 9.74
C SER A 37 -6.51 -11.08 8.84
N LYS A 38 -7.17 -11.47 7.75
CA LYS A 38 -6.78 -12.55 6.81
C LYS A 38 -7.33 -12.32 5.39
N GLY A 39 -6.87 -13.13 4.44
CA GLY A 39 -7.40 -13.29 3.09
C GLY A 39 -7.01 -12.20 2.10
N GLN A 40 -6.06 -11.34 2.44
CA GLN A 40 -5.54 -10.28 1.58
C GLN A 40 -4.20 -10.64 0.96
N HIS A 41 -3.80 -9.84 -0.01
CA HIS A 41 -2.60 -10.03 -0.80
C HIS A 41 -1.35 -9.50 -0.10
N LEU A 42 -0.22 -9.88 -0.68
CA LEU A 42 1.10 -9.33 -0.41
C LEU A 42 1.38 -8.17 -1.37
N GLU A 43 1.91 -7.07 -0.85
CA GLU A 43 2.50 -5.99 -1.64
C GLU A 43 4.03 -6.13 -1.63
N PRO A 44 4.67 -6.64 -2.72
CA PRO A 44 6.12 -6.61 -2.84
C PRO A 44 6.60 -5.16 -2.98
N ALA A 45 7.81 -4.88 -2.48
CA ALA A 45 8.38 -3.54 -2.49
C ALA A 45 9.84 -3.59 -2.93
N TYR A 46 10.19 -2.72 -3.87
CA TYR A 46 11.58 -2.34 -4.10
C TYR A 46 11.95 -1.25 -3.11
N GLU A 47 13.03 -1.45 -2.36
CA GLU A 47 13.43 -0.58 -1.26
C GLU A 47 14.68 0.26 -1.59
N GLY A 48 15.21 0.13 -2.81
CA GLY A 48 16.37 0.85 -3.32
C GLY A 48 17.55 -0.06 -3.64
N TRP A 49 18.69 0.54 -3.96
CA TRP A 49 19.89 -0.16 -4.38
C TRP A 49 21.16 0.41 -3.76
N ARG A 50 22.25 -0.36 -3.86
CA ARG A 50 23.62 0.13 -3.64
C ARG A 50 24.57 -0.47 -4.67
N GLU A 51 25.68 0.22 -4.91
CA GLU A 51 26.84 -0.31 -5.61
C GLU A 51 27.69 -1.14 -4.63
N ASN A 52 28.26 -2.24 -5.11
CA ASN A 52 29.20 -3.10 -4.40
C ASN A 52 30.64 -2.78 -4.81
N ASP A 53 31.63 -3.19 -4.01
CA ASP A 53 33.06 -2.88 -4.26
C ASP A 53 33.60 -3.40 -5.61
N ASP A 54 32.95 -4.41 -6.19
CA ASP A 54 33.28 -4.99 -7.49
C ASP A 54 32.55 -4.33 -8.68
N GLY A 55 31.78 -3.26 -8.41
CA GLY A 55 31.00 -2.51 -9.40
C GLY A 55 29.63 -3.14 -9.72
N THR A 56 29.27 -4.28 -9.15
CA THR A 56 27.91 -4.81 -9.25
C THR A 56 26.92 -3.99 -8.41
N PHE A 57 25.62 -4.19 -8.63
CA PHE A 57 24.59 -3.55 -7.79
C PHE A 57 23.82 -4.59 -6.98
N SER A 58 23.47 -4.24 -5.75
CA SER A 58 22.52 -4.99 -4.96
C SER A 58 21.20 -4.23 -4.91
N PHE A 59 20.14 -4.86 -5.41
CA PHE A 59 18.76 -4.37 -5.31
C PHE A 59 18.11 -4.96 -4.08
N MET A 60 17.61 -4.10 -3.18
CA MET A 60 16.99 -4.51 -1.93
C MET A 60 15.48 -4.58 -2.10
N PHE A 61 14.89 -5.66 -1.60
CA PHE A 61 13.45 -5.87 -1.64
C PHE A 61 12.88 -6.07 -0.24
N GLY A 62 11.60 -5.75 -0.11
CA GLY A 62 10.80 -5.97 1.07
C GLY A 62 9.37 -6.30 0.67
N TYR A 63 8.49 -6.44 1.64
CA TYR A 63 7.07 -6.64 1.36
C TYR A 63 6.19 -6.12 2.49
N PHE A 64 4.91 -5.93 2.17
CA PHE A 64 3.85 -5.72 3.13
C PHE A 64 2.79 -6.80 2.98
N ASN A 65 2.62 -7.62 4.00
CA ASN A 65 1.48 -8.53 4.10
C ASN A 65 0.30 -7.74 4.70
N GLU A 66 -0.75 -7.52 3.91
CA GLU A 66 -1.95 -6.77 4.32
C GLU A 66 -2.69 -7.42 5.49
N ASN A 67 -2.44 -8.71 5.74
CA ASN A 67 -3.03 -9.48 6.81
C ASN A 67 -2.36 -9.17 8.17
N TRP A 68 -3.17 -9.17 9.23
CA TRP A 68 -2.69 -9.02 10.60
C TRP A 68 -2.31 -10.33 11.27
N ASP A 69 -3.05 -11.41 10.99
CA ASP A 69 -2.87 -12.71 11.65
C ASP A 69 -2.40 -13.81 10.70
N GLU A 70 -2.58 -13.64 9.39
CA GLU A 70 -2.25 -14.66 8.39
C GLU A 70 -0.84 -14.46 7.83
N GLU A 71 -0.04 -15.52 7.93
CA GLU A 71 1.20 -15.68 7.19
C GLU A 71 0.87 -16.35 5.86
N LEU A 72 1.60 -16.00 4.80
CA LEU A 72 1.40 -16.59 3.48
C LEU A 72 2.59 -17.49 3.12
N ASP A 73 2.31 -18.69 2.65
CA ASP A 73 3.30 -19.57 2.05
C ASP A 73 3.12 -19.59 0.54
N ILE A 74 4.06 -18.95 -0.19
CA ILE A 74 4.04 -18.86 -1.65
C ILE A 74 5.41 -19.33 -2.16
N PRO A 75 5.57 -20.63 -2.50
CA PRO A 75 6.81 -21.17 -3.03
C PRO A 75 7.25 -20.45 -4.31
N VAL A 76 8.56 -20.41 -4.57
CA VAL A 76 9.10 -19.94 -5.85
C VAL A 76 8.46 -20.73 -7.00
N GLY A 77 7.99 -20.01 -8.02
CA GLY A 77 7.25 -20.59 -9.13
C GLY A 77 6.34 -19.56 -9.80
N GLU A 78 5.28 -20.02 -10.46
CA GLU A 78 4.36 -19.16 -11.24
C GLU A 78 3.68 -18.04 -10.44
N ASN A 79 3.63 -18.17 -9.10
CA ASN A 79 3.02 -17.19 -8.21
C ASN A 79 4.04 -16.39 -7.39
N ASN A 80 5.33 -16.64 -7.57
CA ASN A 80 6.42 -15.96 -6.86
C ASN A 80 7.71 -16.07 -7.68
N LEU A 81 7.94 -15.13 -8.58
CA LEU A 81 9.03 -15.18 -9.55
C LEU A 81 9.64 -13.82 -9.83
N PHE A 82 10.90 -13.86 -10.26
CA PHE A 82 11.55 -12.74 -10.90
C PHE A 82 11.52 -12.82 -12.42
N SER A 83 11.59 -11.64 -13.05
CA SER A 83 11.93 -11.50 -14.46
C SER A 83 12.65 -10.17 -14.69
N PRO A 84 13.56 -10.08 -15.68
CA PRO A 84 14.02 -11.14 -16.59
C PRO A 84 15.05 -12.09 -15.96
N GLY A 85 15.34 -13.19 -16.66
CA GLY A 85 16.38 -14.15 -16.29
C GLY A 85 15.86 -15.27 -15.38
N ASP A 86 16.65 -15.63 -14.37
CA ASP A 86 16.29 -16.68 -13.43
C ASP A 86 15.08 -16.25 -12.57
N PRO A 87 13.97 -17.01 -12.55
CA PRO A 87 12.83 -16.72 -11.69
C PRO A 87 13.12 -16.94 -10.21
N ASP A 88 14.12 -17.76 -9.86
CA ASP A 88 14.58 -17.92 -8.48
C ASP A 88 15.80 -17.02 -8.24
N ARG A 89 15.62 -16.01 -7.41
CA ARG A 89 16.70 -15.10 -6.97
C ARG A 89 16.87 -15.12 -5.45
N GLY A 90 16.35 -16.15 -4.78
CA GLY A 90 16.38 -16.25 -3.32
C GLY A 90 15.31 -15.42 -2.61
N GLN A 91 14.21 -15.08 -3.29
CA GLN A 91 13.07 -14.43 -2.65
C GLN A 91 12.44 -15.30 -1.56
N PRO A 92 11.83 -14.68 -0.52
CA PRO A 92 11.11 -15.40 0.52
C PRO A 92 9.98 -16.27 -0.05
N THR A 93 9.74 -17.40 0.60
CA THR A 93 8.60 -18.29 0.32
C THR A 93 7.59 -18.34 1.46
N HIS A 94 7.93 -17.75 2.60
CA HIS A 94 7.09 -17.63 3.78
C HIS A 94 7.05 -16.16 4.21
N PHE A 95 5.85 -15.58 4.27
CA PHE A 95 5.62 -14.15 4.41
C PHE A 95 4.90 -13.84 5.72
N LEU A 96 5.63 -13.22 6.65
CA LEU A 96 5.10 -12.81 7.95
C LEU A 96 4.11 -11.65 7.79
N PRO A 97 3.20 -11.44 8.76
CA PRO A 97 2.26 -10.33 8.73
C PRO A 97 2.96 -8.97 8.65
N ARG A 98 2.24 -7.97 8.12
CA ARG A 98 2.63 -6.56 8.11
C ARG A 98 3.91 -6.28 7.31
N ARG A 99 4.62 -5.19 7.67
CA ARG A 99 5.76 -4.67 6.92
C ARG A 99 7.04 -5.39 7.30
N ASN A 100 7.70 -5.95 6.29
CA ASN A 100 9.01 -6.55 6.40
C ASN A 100 9.90 -5.87 5.35
N ARG A 101 10.77 -4.95 5.80
CA ARG A 101 11.63 -4.13 4.91
C ARG A 101 12.99 -4.79 4.73
N PHE A 102 13.60 -4.60 3.57
CA PHE A 102 14.98 -5.05 3.28
C PHE A 102 15.19 -6.54 3.62
N THR A 103 14.22 -7.39 3.26
CA THR A 103 14.19 -8.80 3.66
C THR A 103 15.19 -9.66 2.88
N PHE A 104 15.51 -9.27 1.65
CA PHE A 104 16.51 -9.93 0.82
C PHE A 104 17.02 -8.97 -0.25
N GLU A 105 18.05 -9.42 -0.97
CA GLU A 105 18.71 -8.65 -2.01
C GLU A 105 18.97 -9.51 -3.24
N VAL A 106 18.91 -8.89 -4.40
CA VAL A 106 19.30 -9.50 -5.67
C VAL A 106 20.50 -8.74 -6.22
N VAL A 107 21.60 -9.45 -6.47
CA VAL A 107 22.79 -8.87 -7.10
C VAL A 107 22.61 -8.90 -8.61
N VAL A 108 22.80 -7.74 -9.25
CA VAL A 108 22.80 -7.58 -10.70
C VAL A 108 24.18 -7.11 -11.20
N PRO A 109 24.58 -7.48 -12.44
CA PRO A 109 25.84 -7.06 -13.04
C PRO A 109 26.05 -5.54 -13.09
N ALA A 110 27.31 -5.12 -13.21
CA ALA A 110 27.72 -3.72 -13.32
C ALA A 110 27.16 -3.00 -14.56
N ASP A 111 26.82 -3.75 -15.61
CA ASP A 111 26.23 -3.25 -16.85
C ASP A 111 24.70 -3.34 -16.88
N TRP A 112 24.05 -3.46 -15.71
CA TRP A 112 22.59 -3.40 -15.56
C TRP A 112 22.05 -1.97 -15.77
N VAL A 113 22.17 -1.49 -17.00
CA VAL A 113 21.72 -0.16 -17.45
C VAL A 113 20.47 -0.32 -18.30
N ASP A 114 19.49 0.57 -18.12
CA ASP A 114 18.21 0.59 -18.85
C ASP A 114 17.43 -0.74 -18.81
N GLN A 115 17.64 -1.54 -17.76
CA GLN A 115 16.95 -2.81 -17.50
C GLN A 115 16.17 -2.72 -16.19
N GLU A 116 15.01 -3.36 -16.15
CA GLU A 116 14.13 -3.40 -14.97
C GLU A 116 14.08 -4.83 -14.45
N LEU A 117 14.31 -5.00 -13.14
CA LEU A 117 14.12 -6.28 -12.47
C LEU A 117 12.76 -6.26 -11.77
N VAL A 118 11.89 -7.22 -12.13
CA VAL A 118 10.52 -7.29 -11.65
C VAL A 118 10.35 -8.50 -10.74
N TRP A 119 9.94 -8.26 -9.50
CA TRP A 119 9.44 -9.31 -8.60
C TRP A 119 7.92 -9.36 -8.69
N GLU A 120 7.37 -10.49 -9.12
CA GLU A 120 5.93 -10.73 -9.24
C GLU A 120 5.45 -11.74 -8.20
N ILE A 121 4.37 -11.39 -7.49
CA ILE A 121 3.68 -12.25 -6.51
C ILE A 121 2.20 -12.33 -6.88
N THR A 122 1.68 -13.55 -6.95
CA THR A 122 0.24 -13.83 -7.00
C THR A 122 -0.19 -14.40 -5.65
N SER A 123 -1.05 -13.69 -4.94
CA SER A 123 -1.53 -14.10 -3.61
C SER A 123 -2.69 -15.10 -3.71
N PRO A 124 -3.02 -15.86 -2.64
CA PRO A 124 -4.11 -16.85 -2.67
C PRO A 124 -5.49 -16.28 -3.02
N ASN A 125 -5.71 -14.98 -2.80
CA ASN A 125 -6.93 -14.28 -3.21
C ASN A 125 -6.99 -13.97 -4.73
N GLY A 126 -5.95 -14.32 -5.48
CA GLY A 126 -5.84 -14.12 -6.93
C GLY A 126 -5.29 -12.76 -7.35
N GLU A 127 -4.97 -11.87 -6.41
CA GLU A 127 -4.34 -10.60 -6.76
C GLU A 127 -2.87 -10.78 -7.13
N VAL A 128 -2.48 -10.15 -8.25
CA VAL A 128 -1.11 -10.11 -8.74
C VAL A 128 -0.52 -8.74 -8.44
N LYS A 129 0.62 -8.72 -7.75
CA LYS A 129 1.35 -7.50 -7.40
C LYS A 129 2.80 -7.61 -7.83
N ARG A 130 3.41 -6.45 -8.12
CA ARG A 130 4.76 -6.36 -8.69
C ARG A 130 5.56 -5.25 -8.04
N ALA A 131 6.84 -5.53 -7.79
CA ALA A 131 7.84 -4.54 -7.47
C ALA A 131 8.81 -4.41 -8.64
N TYR A 132 9.15 -3.18 -8.98
CA TYR A 132 9.99 -2.83 -10.13
C TYR A 132 11.26 -2.14 -9.61
N ALA A 133 12.42 -2.66 -9.98
CA ALA A 133 13.74 -2.20 -9.54
C ALA A 133 14.62 -1.75 -10.71
#